data_AF-A0AAD9GLV2-F1
#
_entry.id   AF-A0AAD9GLV2-F1
#
_cell.length_a   1.000
_cell.length_b   1.000
_cell.length_c   1.000
_cell.angle_alpha   90.00
_cell.angle_beta   90.00
_cell.angle_gamma   90.00
#
_symmetry.space_group_name_H-M   'P 1'
#
loop_
_entity.id
_entity.type
_entity.pdbx_description
1 polymer ?
#
loop_
_entity_poly.entity_id
_entity_poly.type
_entity_poly.pdbx_seq_one_letter_code
_entity_poly.pdbx_strand_id
1 'polypeptide(L)'
;MALSSVLGPASSSEDMAASLKKELRRRIGATLKALPDAEVTEQSCQLAERICALPEFVSARGVSVYLEMPKEAVTAKLLEAAFAANKKVFVPKITGRSAEDLKMLHATSMDDIRSFPKVGLTCFE
;
A
#
# COMPACT_ATOMS: atom_id res chain seq x y z
N MET A 1 4.22 -39.98 45.23
CA MET A 1 3.16 -38.96 45.26
C MET A 1 3.71 -37.75 44.50
N ALA A 2 3.24 -37.55 43.26
CA ALA A 2 2.28 -36.48 42.91
C ALA A 2 2.93 -35.09 43.03
N LEU A 3 2.89 -34.17 42.08
CA LEU A 3 2.30 -34.01 40.76
C LEU A 3 2.80 -32.62 40.30
N SER A 4 2.47 -32.23 39.07
CA SER A 4 2.57 -30.87 38.50
C SER A 4 3.92 -30.48 37.87
N SER A 5 3.97 -29.93 36.67
CA SER A 5 2.97 -29.80 35.62
C SER A 5 3.72 -29.40 34.36
N VAL A 6 3.53 -30.17 33.29
CA VAL A 6 3.91 -29.78 31.94
C VAL A 6 3.09 -28.54 31.59
N LEU A 7 3.71 -27.36 31.67
CA LEU A 7 3.21 -26.16 31.02
C LEU A 7 3.49 -26.33 29.53
N GLY A 8 2.53 -26.93 28.83
CA GLY A 8 2.51 -26.90 27.38
C GLY A 8 2.45 -25.45 26.88
N PRO A 9 2.98 -25.16 25.67
CA PRO A 9 2.91 -23.81 25.13
C PRO A 9 1.45 -23.47 24.86
N ALA A 10 0.91 -22.51 25.60
CA ALA A 10 -0.36 -21.89 25.26
C ALA A 10 -0.16 -21.19 23.91
N SER A 11 -0.67 -21.80 22.83
CA SER A 11 -0.75 -21.19 21.50
C SER A 11 -1.53 -19.88 21.62
N SER A 12 -0.82 -18.76 21.53
CA SER A 12 -1.33 -17.46 21.89
C SER A 12 -2.31 -16.94 20.82
N SER A 13 -3.32 -16.15 21.22
CA SER A 13 -4.31 -15.59 20.30
C SER A 13 -3.71 -14.77 19.15
N GLU A 14 -2.49 -14.24 19.34
CA GLU A 14 -1.73 -13.49 18.35
C GLU A 14 -1.20 -14.42 17.23
N ASP A 15 -0.75 -15.62 17.57
CA ASP A 15 -0.31 -16.62 16.58
C ASP A 15 -1.47 -17.05 15.68
N MET A 16 -2.67 -17.18 16.27
CA MET A 16 -3.89 -17.47 15.53
C MET A 16 -4.27 -16.32 14.59
N ALA A 17 -4.22 -15.07 15.08
CA ALA A 17 -4.48 -13.90 14.24
C ALA A 17 -3.46 -13.74 13.11
N ALA A 18 -2.17 -14.01 13.38
CA ALA A 18 -1.11 -13.98 12.38
C ALA A 18 -1.32 -15.03 11.28
N SER A 19 -1.69 -16.26 11.65
CA SER A 19 -2.01 -17.34 10.72
C SER A 19 -3.23 -17.01 9.86
N LEU A 20 -4.30 -16.48 10.44
CA LEU A 20 -5.49 -16.06 9.70
C LEU A 20 -5.20 -14.91 8.73
N LYS A 21 -4.41 -13.92 9.13
CA LYS A 21 -3.96 -12.83 8.23
C LYS A 21 -3.10 -13.38 7.10
N LYS A 22 -2.21 -14.36 7.37
CA LYS A 22 -1.37 -15.01 6.35
C LYS A 22 -2.23 -15.75 5.32
N GLU A 23 -3.20 -16.52 5.79
CA GLU A 23 -4.18 -17.22 4.93
C GLU A 23 -4.96 -16.25 4.05
N LEU A 24 -5.50 -15.18 4.65
CA LEU A 24 -6.27 -14.18 3.92
C LEU A 24 -5.43 -13.47 2.85
N ARG A 25 -4.20 -13.04 3.18
CA ARG A 25 -3.28 -12.43 2.21
C ARG A 25 -2.95 -13.37 1.05
N ARG A 26 -2.77 -14.67 1.32
CA ARG A 26 -2.54 -15.67 0.27
C ARG A 26 -3.73 -15.74 -0.69
N ARG A 27 -4.96 -15.78 -0.16
CA ARG A 27 -6.18 -15.81 -0.97
C ARG A 27 -6.34 -14.54 -1.82
N ILE A 28 -6.21 -13.37 -1.20
CA ILE A 28 -6.29 -12.08 -1.92
C ILE A 28 -5.21 -12.01 -3.00
N GLY A 29 -3.97 -12.38 -2.69
CA GLY A 29 -2.87 -12.38 -3.64
C GLY A 29 -3.12 -13.30 -4.85
N ALA A 30 -3.71 -14.48 -4.63
CA ALA A 30 -4.08 -15.38 -5.72
C ALA A 30 -5.17 -14.78 -6.62
N THR A 31 -6.19 -14.13 -6.03
CA THR A 31 -7.23 -13.42 -6.77
C THR A 31 -6.66 -12.26 -7.59
N LEU A 32 -5.83 -11.40 -6.98
CA LEU A 32 -5.21 -10.26 -7.66
C LEU A 32 -4.28 -10.71 -8.81
N LYS A 33 -3.53 -11.82 -8.62
CA LYS A 33 -2.66 -12.37 -9.66
C LYS A 33 -3.45 -12.86 -10.89
N ALA A 34 -4.67 -13.34 -10.69
CA ALA A 34 -5.54 -13.81 -11.77
C ALA A 34 -6.26 -12.67 -12.51
N LEU A 35 -6.29 -11.45 -11.97
CA LEU A 35 -6.94 -10.32 -12.62
C LEU A 35 -6.15 -9.85 -13.86
N PRO A 36 -6.83 -9.58 -14.99
CA PRO A 36 -6.21 -8.93 -16.15
C PRO A 36 -5.73 -7.51 -15.83
N ASP A 37 -4.62 -7.08 -16.44
CA ASP A 37 -4.07 -5.73 -16.21
C ASP A 37 -5.01 -4.62 -16.71
N ALA A 38 -5.80 -4.91 -17.75
CA ALA A 38 -6.84 -4.00 -18.24
C ALA A 38 -7.92 -3.75 -17.17
N GLU A 39 -8.36 -4.80 -16.47
CA GLU A 39 -9.34 -4.71 -15.39
C GLU A 39 -8.80 -3.86 -14.23
N VAL A 40 -7.54 -4.09 -13.85
CA VAL A 40 -6.87 -3.28 -12.81
C VAL A 40 -6.85 -1.81 -13.23
N THR A 41 -6.51 -1.52 -14.48
CA THR A 41 -6.44 -0.15 -15.01
C THR A 41 -7.82 0.52 -15.01
N GLU A 42 -8.86 -0.17 -15.47
CA GLU A 42 -10.23 0.34 -15.51
C GLU A 42 -10.75 0.66 -14.10
N GLN A 43 -10.61 -0.29 -13.16
CA GLN A 43 -11.04 -0.09 -11.78
C GLN A 43 -10.23 1.03 -11.10
N SER A 44 -8.94 1.17 -11.42
CA SER A 44 -8.10 2.26 -10.91
C SER A 44 -8.57 3.63 -11.40
N CYS A 45 -9.04 3.73 -12.65
CA CYS A 45 -9.63 4.97 -13.17
C CYS A 45 -10.89 5.35 -12.39
N GLN A 46 -11.81 4.41 -12.19
CA GLN A 46 -13.03 4.64 -11.42
C GLN A 46 -12.72 4.99 -9.96
N LEU A 47 -11.69 4.37 -9.37
CA LEU A 47 -11.23 4.68 -8.02
C LEU A 47 -10.73 6.13 -7.93
N ALA A 48 -9.89 6.57 -8.87
CA ALA A 48 -9.38 7.94 -8.91
C ALA A 48 -10.53 8.96 -9.03
N GLU A 49 -11.50 8.72 -9.90
CA GLU A 49 -12.69 9.57 -10.07
C GLU A 49 -13.49 9.69 -8.76
N ARG A 50 -13.77 8.55 -8.10
CA ARG A 50 -14.49 8.53 -6.82
C ARG A 50 -13.74 9.28 -5.74
N ILE A 51 -12.42 9.05 -5.62
CA ILE A 51 -11.58 9.75 -4.63
C ILE A 51 -11.59 11.26 -4.90
N CYS A 52 -11.46 11.68 -6.16
CA CYS A 52 -11.43 13.10 -6.50
C CYS A 52 -12.75 13.82 -6.18
N ALA A 53 -13.87 13.09 -6.19
CA ALA A 53 -15.18 13.61 -5.82
C ALA A 53 -15.42 13.69 -4.30
N LEU A 54 -14.55 13.09 -3.48
CA LEU A 54 -14.71 13.12 -2.03
C LEU A 54 -14.46 14.53 -1.46
N PRO A 55 -15.28 15.00 -0.50
CA PRO A 55 -15.04 16.30 0.14
C PRO A 55 -13.69 16.36 0.87
N GLU A 56 -13.22 15.22 1.39
CA GLU A 56 -11.90 15.10 2.02
C GLU A 56 -10.77 15.37 1.01
N PHE A 57 -10.88 14.84 -0.21
CA PHE A 57 -9.89 15.12 -1.25
C PHE A 57 -9.98 16.58 -1.69
N VAL A 58 -11.19 17.10 -1.93
CA VAL A 58 -11.40 18.49 -2.36
C VAL A 58 -10.79 19.48 -1.37
N SER A 59 -11.05 19.30 -0.07
CA SER A 59 -10.57 20.18 1.01
C SER A 59 -9.11 19.94 1.43
N ALA A 60 -8.51 18.80 1.07
CA ALA A 60 -7.13 18.51 1.43
C ALA A 60 -6.13 19.50 0.81
N ARG A 61 -5.20 20.00 1.63
CA ARG A 61 -4.06 20.84 1.17
C ARG A 61 -2.86 20.00 0.72
N GLY A 62 -2.83 18.74 1.12
CA GLY A 62 -1.79 17.79 0.74
C GLY A 62 -2.26 16.36 0.88
N VAL A 63 -1.68 15.48 0.09
CA VAL A 63 -2.03 14.07 -0.02
C VAL A 63 -0.78 13.20 0.08
N SER A 64 -0.92 12.06 0.74
CA SER A 64 0.08 10.99 0.75
C SER A 64 -0.43 9.87 -0.15
N VAL A 65 0.33 9.51 -1.17
CA VAL A 65 -0.07 8.53 -2.19
C VAL A 65 1.10 7.57 -2.42
N TYR A 66 0.82 6.27 -2.38
CA TYR A 66 1.82 5.26 -2.72
C TYR A 66 2.01 5.18 -4.25
N LEU A 67 3.18 4.73 -4.68
CA LEU A 67 3.45 4.42 -6.08
C LEU A 67 3.17 2.94 -6.29
N GLU A 68 2.35 2.63 -7.29
CA GLU A 68 1.79 1.30 -7.47
C GLU A 68 2.84 0.22 -7.72
N MET A 69 2.64 -0.92 -7.07
CA MET A 69 3.32 -2.17 -7.40
C MET A 69 2.46 -3.00 -8.39
N PRO A 70 3.03 -4.03 -9.03
CA PRO A 70 2.25 -4.90 -9.89
C PRO A 70 1.01 -5.46 -9.17
N LYS A 71 -0.14 -5.38 -9.84
CA LYS A 71 -1.46 -5.80 -9.33
C LYS A 71 -2.05 -4.95 -8.19
N GLU A 72 -1.43 -3.82 -7.86
CA GLU A 72 -2.08 -2.78 -7.05
C GLU A 72 -2.88 -1.81 -7.93
N ALA A 73 -3.69 -0.96 -7.30
CA ALA A 73 -4.41 0.08 -8.01
C ALA A 73 -3.41 1.11 -8.55
N VAL A 74 -3.54 1.45 -9.83
CA VAL A 74 -2.71 2.46 -10.51
C VAL A 74 -3.06 3.84 -9.98
N THR A 75 -2.10 4.55 -9.37
CA THR A 75 -2.36 5.84 -8.72
C THR A 75 -2.03 7.06 -9.60
N ALA A 76 -1.52 6.85 -10.82
CA ALA A 76 -1.10 7.93 -11.74
C ALA A 76 -2.18 9.01 -11.94
N LYS A 77 -3.42 8.63 -12.23
CA LYS A 77 -4.52 9.61 -12.42
C LYS A 77 -4.85 10.40 -11.15
N LEU A 78 -4.73 9.77 -9.97
CA LEU A 78 -4.95 10.44 -8.69
C LEU A 78 -3.84 11.46 -8.41
N LEU A 79 -2.59 11.11 -8.72
CA LEU A 79 -1.44 12.00 -8.60
C LEU A 79 -1.59 13.20 -9.56
N GLU A 80 -1.94 12.95 -10.82
CA GLU A 80 -2.22 14.01 -11.81
C GLU A 80 -3.31 14.98 -11.32
N ALA A 81 -4.42 14.45 -10.80
CA ALA A 81 -5.49 15.26 -10.24
C ALA A 81 -5.05 16.07 -9.02
N ALA A 82 -4.23 15.49 -8.13
CA ALA A 82 -3.70 16.18 -6.96
C ALA A 82 -2.77 17.34 -7.35
N PHE A 83 -1.88 17.14 -8.32
CA PHE A 83 -1.03 18.20 -8.86
C PHE A 83 -1.84 19.29 -9.57
N ALA A 84 -2.83 18.91 -10.39
CA ALA A 84 -3.71 19.86 -11.07
C ALA A 84 -4.52 20.72 -10.07
N ALA A 85 -4.89 20.15 -8.93
CA ALA A 85 -5.54 20.86 -7.82
C ALA A 85 -4.56 21.62 -6.92
N ASN A 86 -3.28 21.75 -7.30
CA ASN A 86 -2.22 22.44 -6.58
C ASN A 86 -2.03 21.97 -5.13
N LYS A 87 -2.21 20.66 -4.89
CA LYS A 87 -2.01 20.04 -3.57
C LYS A 87 -0.55 19.66 -3.38
N LYS A 88 -0.08 19.66 -2.13
CA LYS A 88 1.23 19.08 -1.79
C LYS A 88 1.16 17.57 -1.90
N VAL A 89 1.95 16.96 -2.77
CA VAL A 89 1.95 15.50 -2.99
C VAL A 89 3.13 14.88 -2.27
N PHE A 90 2.87 13.83 -1.51
CA PHE A 90 3.89 13.08 -0.79
C PHE A 90 3.86 11.61 -1.18
N VAL A 91 5.03 11.02 -1.44
CA VAL A 91 5.17 9.59 -1.77
C VAL A 91 6.12 8.88 -0.80
N PRO A 92 5.91 7.60 -0.49
CA PRO A 92 6.77 6.88 0.45
C PRO A 92 8.14 6.56 -0.16
N LYS A 93 9.20 6.79 0.62
CA LYS A 93 10.56 6.27 0.41
C LYS A 93 10.91 5.34 1.55
N ILE A 94 11.19 4.09 1.20
CA ILE A 94 11.64 3.08 2.16
C ILE A 94 13.17 3.09 2.18
N THR A 95 13.76 3.27 3.36
CA THR A 95 15.22 3.34 3.58
C THR A 95 15.81 2.09 4.26
N GLY A 96 14.97 1.12 4.62
CA GLY A 96 15.35 -0.05 5.40
C GLY A 96 14.16 -0.99 5.65
N ARG A 97 14.22 -1.80 6.71
CA ARG A 97 13.25 -2.88 6.98
C ARG A 97 12.31 -2.59 8.17
N SER A 98 12.56 -1.54 8.94
CA SER A 98 11.74 -1.21 10.09
C SER A 98 10.61 -0.24 9.72
N ALA A 99 9.63 -0.05 10.61
CA ALA A 99 8.55 0.90 10.37
C ALA A 99 9.06 2.36 10.33
N GLU A 100 10.14 2.64 11.06
CA GLU A 100 10.80 3.94 11.12
C GLU A 100 11.58 4.28 9.84
N ASP A 101 11.81 3.29 8.98
CA ASP A 101 12.51 3.44 7.71
C ASP A 101 11.61 3.95 6.57
N LEU A 102 10.33 4.26 6.83
CA LEU A 102 9.45 4.87 5.84
C LEU A 102 9.42 6.39 6.03
N LYS A 103 9.87 7.13 5.01
CA LYS A 103 9.82 8.60 4.98
C LYS A 103 8.98 9.08 3.80
N MET A 104 8.16 10.10 4.03
CA MET A 104 7.39 10.73 2.98
C MET A 104 8.23 11.79 2.27
N LEU A 105 8.44 11.63 0.96
CA LEU A 105 9.09 12.61 0.11
C LEU A 105 8.05 13.53 -0.51
N HIS A 106 8.31 14.84 -0.51
CA HIS A 106 7.48 15.80 -1.22
C HIS A 106 7.84 15.77 -2.71
N ALA A 107 6.90 15.32 -3.54
CA ALA A 107 7.02 15.32 -4.99
C ALA A 107 6.48 16.64 -5.55
N THR A 108 7.20 17.20 -6.53
CA THR A 108 6.88 18.50 -7.13
C THR A 108 6.13 18.39 -8.46
N SER A 109 6.24 17.25 -9.14
CA SER A 109 5.57 16.99 -10.42
C SER A 109 5.52 15.48 -10.74
N MET A 110 4.80 15.11 -11.80
CA MET A 110 4.82 13.75 -12.33
C MET A 110 6.21 13.34 -12.84
N ASP A 111 6.98 14.28 -13.41
CA ASP A 111 8.33 13.98 -13.91
C ASP A 111 9.34 13.81 -12.76
N ASP A 112 9.16 14.53 -11.66
CA ASP A 112 9.91 14.32 -10.41
C ASP A 112 9.71 12.89 -9.90
N ILE A 113 8.46 12.43 -9.84
CA ILE A 113 8.13 11.03 -9.46
C ILE A 113 8.78 10.02 -10.40
N ARG A 114 8.74 10.26 -11.72
CA ARG A 114 9.36 9.38 -12.72
C ARG A 114 10.88 9.32 -12.60
N SER A 115 11.50 10.38 -12.07
CA SER A 115 12.95 10.47 -11.87
C SER A 115 13.43 9.70 -10.64
N PHE A 116 12.53 9.34 -9.72
CA PHE A 116 12.92 8.62 -8.50
C PHE A 116 13.53 7.26 -8.84
N PRO A 117 14.57 6.85 -8.09
CA PRO A 117 15.14 5.53 -8.26
C PRO A 117 14.04 4.50 -7.96
N LYS A 118 13.68 3.71 -8.96
CA LYS A 118 12.73 2.61 -8.79
C LYS A 118 13.36 1.63 -7.81
N VAL A 119 12.80 1.56 -6.61
CA VAL A 119 13.24 0.61 -5.58
C VAL A 119 13.20 -0.78 -6.19
N GLY A 120 14.34 -1.47 -6.17
CA GLY A 120 14.42 -2.86 -6.61
C GLY A 120 13.45 -3.70 -5.79
N LEU A 121 12.70 -4.57 -6.47
CA LEU A 121 11.69 -5.49 -5.94
C LEU A 121 12.22 -6.52 -4.91
N THR A 122 13.43 -6.35 -4.39
CA THR A 122 14.16 -7.33 -3.56
C THR A 122 13.93 -7.18 -2.06
N CYS A 123 13.11 -6.23 -1.60
CA CYS A 123 12.92 -5.97 -0.18
C CYS A 123 11.77 -6.73 0.50
N PHE A 124 11.01 -7.58 -0.22
CA PHE A 124 9.85 -8.30 0.32
C PHE A 124 9.90 -9.83 0.16
N GLU A 125 11.06 -10.42 -0.12
CA GLU A 125 11.29 -11.88 0.07
C GLU A 125 11.81 -12.19 1.48
#